data_AF-A0A6L7JLF0-F1
#
_entry.id   AF-A0A6L7JLF0-F1
#
_cell.length_a   1.000
_cell.length_b   1.000
_cell.length_c   1.000
_cell.angle_alpha   90.00
_cell.angle_beta   90.00
_cell.angle_gamma   90.00
#
_symmetry.space_group_name_H-M   'P 1'
#
loop_
_entity.id
_entity.type
_entity.pdbx_description
1 polymer ?
#
loop_
_entity_poly.entity_id
_entity_poly.type
_entity_poly.pdbx_seq_one_letter_code
_entity_poly.pdbx_strand_id
1 'polypeptide(L)'
;MLPNVKFLNQSYGFWAYVRAISEKFGYTRRNTSTVSAPSESEVMQVLRELNLGGTDIKFDNKLDARGHLIVEYFHYRADTLNNRVKGMLMDAEEARALFQHVYGCFDPKCPLPMNKQKGEKKAKAYLTCLVNIMIESIIGDLSCDYDPRQLTKITDGRQLLSTLSRRMDGAFPSTVNPIAIWEIKEYYYTTTFGSRIADGVYETLLDGMELRDLKADAGIHVKHYLIIDSYKTWWSGGRSYLCRILDMMHMGYVDEVVFGREVIDRIPSLASKWCEELDVRV
;
A
#
# COMPACT_ATOMS: atom_id res chain seq x y z
N MET A 1 -2.03 7.78 1.77
CA MET A 1 -3.33 7.98 1.09
C MET A 1 -4.43 7.12 1.70
N LEU A 2 -5.57 7.72 2.05
CA LEU A 2 -6.78 7.02 2.51
C LEU A 2 -7.57 6.39 1.34
N PRO A 3 -8.20 5.22 1.52
CA PRO A 3 -9.09 4.64 0.52
C PRO A 3 -10.36 5.48 0.34
N ASN A 4 -10.87 5.52 -0.88
CA ASN A 4 -12.16 6.12 -1.14
C ASN A 4 -13.27 5.17 -0.68
N VAL A 5 -14.08 5.63 0.28
CA VAL A 5 -15.16 4.85 0.91
C VAL A 5 -16.18 4.28 -0.09
N LYS A 6 -16.36 4.92 -1.26
CA LYS A 6 -17.25 4.43 -2.31
C LYS A 6 -16.82 3.05 -2.84
N PHE A 7 -15.52 2.78 -2.87
CA PHE A 7 -14.95 1.56 -3.45
C PHE A 7 -14.36 0.62 -2.40
N LEU A 8 -14.38 0.99 -1.13
CA LEU A 8 -13.82 0.20 -0.05
C LEU A 8 -14.67 -1.05 0.22
N ASN A 9 -14.02 -2.20 0.40
CA ASN A 9 -14.63 -3.48 0.75
C ASN A 9 -15.74 -3.95 -0.21
N GLN A 10 -15.62 -3.62 -1.50
CA GLN A 10 -16.50 -4.17 -2.53
C GLN A 10 -16.39 -5.70 -2.59
N SER A 11 -17.45 -6.36 -3.08
CA SER A 11 -17.53 -7.83 -3.13
C SER A 11 -16.38 -8.49 -3.90
N TYR A 12 -16.09 -9.76 -3.59
CA TYR A 12 -15.11 -10.54 -4.35
C TYR A 12 -15.39 -10.54 -5.86
N GLY A 13 -16.67 -10.62 -6.25
CA GLY A 13 -17.10 -10.54 -7.64
C GLY A 13 -16.75 -9.20 -8.30
N PHE A 14 -16.88 -8.08 -7.60
CA PHE A 14 -16.45 -6.77 -8.11
C PHE A 14 -14.96 -6.77 -8.48
N TRP A 15 -14.11 -7.24 -7.56
CA TRP A 15 -12.66 -7.28 -7.78
C TRP A 15 -12.24 -8.30 -8.85
N ALA A 16 -12.99 -9.39 -9.01
CA ALA A 16 -12.80 -10.34 -10.10
C ALA A 16 -12.99 -9.66 -11.47
N TYR A 17 -14.06 -8.86 -11.63
CA TYR A 17 -14.27 -8.06 -12.84
C TYR A 17 -13.16 -7.02 -13.06
N VAL A 18 -12.78 -6.26 -12.03
CA VAL A 18 -11.69 -5.28 -12.12
C VAL A 18 -10.40 -5.94 -12.63
N ARG A 19 -10.05 -7.12 -12.12
CA ARG A 19 -8.86 -7.86 -12.54
C ARG A 19 -8.96 -8.37 -13.97
N ALA A 20 -10.07 -9.01 -14.34
CA ALA A 20 -10.28 -9.55 -15.68
C ALA A 20 -10.30 -8.45 -16.75
N ILE A 21 -10.96 -7.33 -16.48
CA ILE A 21 -10.98 -6.17 -17.38
C ILE A 21 -9.59 -5.56 -17.50
N SER A 22 -8.85 -5.41 -16.38
CA SER A 22 -7.48 -4.88 -16.42
C SER A 22 -6.52 -5.77 -17.20
N GLU A 23 -6.69 -7.09 -17.15
CA GLU A 23 -5.90 -8.05 -17.95
C GLU A 23 -6.15 -7.88 -19.45
N LYS A 24 -7.42 -7.81 -19.87
CA LYS A 24 -7.80 -7.69 -21.28
C LYS A 24 -7.47 -6.32 -21.87
N PHE A 25 -7.80 -5.26 -21.14
CA PHE A 25 -7.62 -3.88 -21.59
C PHE A 25 -6.18 -3.38 -21.45
N GLY A 26 -5.45 -3.92 -20.46
CA GLY A 26 -4.14 -3.45 -20.06
C GLY A 26 -4.22 -2.27 -19.07
N TYR A 27 -3.18 -2.14 -18.25
CA TYR A 27 -3.09 -1.14 -17.17
C TYR A 27 -2.63 0.24 -17.64
N THR A 28 -2.08 0.34 -18.86
CA THR A 28 -1.56 1.59 -19.41
C THR A 28 -1.84 1.73 -20.88
N ARG A 29 -2.19 2.94 -21.33
CA ARG A 29 -2.34 3.22 -22.76
C ARG A 29 -0.96 3.22 -23.41
N ARG A 30 -0.79 2.41 -24.47
CA ARG A 30 0.47 2.31 -25.22
C ARG A 30 0.97 3.71 -25.60
N ASN A 31 2.28 3.93 -25.44
CA ASN A 31 2.99 5.16 -25.83
C ASN A 31 2.57 6.46 -25.09
N THR A 32 1.73 6.40 -24.05
CA THR A 32 1.35 7.59 -23.27
C THR A 32 2.05 7.69 -21.92
N SER A 33 2.61 6.58 -21.41
CA SER A 33 3.13 6.47 -20.03
C SER A 33 2.11 6.87 -18.95
N THR A 34 0.81 6.71 -19.24
CA THR A 34 -0.29 6.97 -18.30
C THR A 34 -1.05 5.69 -17.95
N VAL A 35 -1.58 5.65 -16.74
CA VAL A 35 -2.53 4.62 -16.31
C VAL A 35 -3.83 4.80 -17.08
N SER A 36 -4.35 3.71 -17.63
CA SER A 36 -5.54 3.71 -18.46
C SER A 36 -6.81 3.49 -17.63
N ALA A 37 -7.92 4.07 -18.10
CA ALA A 37 -9.27 3.74 -17.69
C ALA A 37 -10.09 3.40 -18.96
N PRO A 38 -10.79 2.24 -18.99
CA PRO A 38 -11.70 1.90 -20.07
C PRO A 38 -13.00 2.71 -19.97
N SER A 39 -13.54 3.08 -21.13
CA SER A 39 -14.89 3.58 -21.31
C SER A 39 -15.96 2.50 -21.06
N GLU A 40 -17.21 2.90 -20.91
CA GLU A 40 -18.35 1.97 -20.79
C GLU A 40 -18.41 0.98 -21.97
N SER A 41 -18.17 1.46 -23.20
CA SER A 41 -18.15 0.63 -24.40
C SER A 41 -17.06 -0.42 -24.39
N GLU A 42 -15.87 -0.06 -23.90
CA GLU A 42 -14.73 -0.99 -23.80
C GLU A 42 -14.99 -2.04 -22.71
N VAL A 43 -15.59 -1.65 -21.57
CA VAL A 43 -16.01 -2.59 -20.54
C VAL A 43 -17.07 -3.57 -21.09
N MET A 44 -18.10 -3.07 -21.78
CA MET A 44 -19.12 -3.93 -22.41
C MET A 44 -18.50 -4.88 -23.43
N GLN A 45 -17.53 -4.42 -24.23
CA GLN A 45 -16.83 -5.27 -25.19
C GLN A 45 -16.10 -6.42 -24.48
N VAL A 46 -15.32 -6.12 -23.42
CA VAL A 46 -14.61 -7.16 -22.66
C VAL A 46 -15.60 -8.16 -22.04
N LEU A 47 -16.74 -7.68 -21.52
CA LEU A 47 -17.77 -8.55 -20.95
C LEU A 47 -18.38 -9.49 -22.00
N ARG A 48 -18.63 -9.00 -23.24
CA ARG A 48 -19.07 -9.84 -24.37
C ARG A 48 -18.01 -10.88 -24.74
N GLU A 49 -16.75 -10.49 -24.82
CA GLU A 49 -15.64 -11.41 -25.15
C GLU A 49 -15.46 -12.52 -24.09
N LEU A 50 -15.77 -12.23 -22.83
CA LEU A 50 -15.75 -13.20 -21.73
C LEU A 50 -17.03 -14.04 -21.64
N ASN A 51 -18.04 -13.80 -22.49
CA ASN A 51 -19.39 -14.38 -22.38
C ASN A 51 -20.04 -14.14 -21.01
N LEU A 52 -19.72 -13.02 -20.37
CA LEU A 52 -20.27 -12.62 -19.08
C LEU A 52 -21.29 -11.50 -19.31
N GLY A 53 -22.57 -11.82 -19.24
CA GLY A 53 -23.67 -10.85 -19.32
C GLY A 53 -25.00 -11.47 -18.90
N GLY A 54 -25.85 -10.70 -18.23
CA GLY A 54 -27.24 -11.09 -17.94
C GLY A 54 -27.61 -11.15 -16.45
N THR A 55 -26.92 -11.95 -15.64
CA THR A 55 -27.26 -12.11 -14.20
C THR A 55 -26.46 -11.20 -13.27
N ASP A 56 -25.14 -11.16 -13.41
CA ASP A 56 -24.26 -10.40 -12.51
C ASP A 56 -24.06 -8.93 -12.89
N ILE A 57 -23.88 -8.67 -14.18
CA ILE A 57 -23.86 -7.34 -14.80
C ILE A 57 -24.78 -7.43 -16.02
N LYS A 58 -25.84 -6.63 -16.02
CA LYS A 58 -26.75 -6.47 -17.16
C LYS A 58 -26.24 -5.37 -18.06
N PHE A 59 -26.13 -5.66 -19.34
CA PHE A 59 -25.86 -4.66 -20.34
C PHE A 59 -26.44 -5.08 -21.69
N ASP A 60 -27.39 -4.29 -22.18
CA ASP A 60 -27.81 -4.35 -23.57
C ASP A 60 -26.95 -3.33 -24.34
N ASN A 61 -27.42 -2.08 -24.34
CA ASN A 61 -26.73 -0.90 -24.90
C ASN A 61 -26.06 -0.02 -23.83
N LYS A 62 -26.32 -0.27 -22.55
CA LYS A 62 -25.79 0.49 -21.41
C LYS A 62 -25.57 -0.44 -20.22
N LEU A 63 -24.54 -0.16 -19.42
CA LEU A 63 -24.27 -0.89 -18.18
C LEU A 63 -25.39 -0.66 -17.15
N ASP A 64 -25.60 -1.62 -16.25
CA ASP A 64 -26.39 -1.41 -15.03
C ASP A 64 -25.56 -0.68 -13.95
N ALA A 65 -26.14 -0.48 -12.76
CA ALA A 65 -25.46 0.23 -11.67
C ALA A 65 -24.12 -0.40 -11.27
N ARG A 66 -24.00 -1.73 -11.32
CA ARG A 66 -22.77 -2.43 -10.97
C ARG A 66 -21.70 -2.23 -12.04
N GLY A 67 -22.08 -2.30 -13.32
CA GLY A 67 -21.18 -2.00 -14.41
C GLY A 67 -20.67 -0.55 -14.38
N HIS A 68 -21.54 0.42 -14.08
CA HIS A 68 -21.14 1.81 -13.91
C HIS A 68 -20.16 1.98 -12.74
N LEU A 69 -20.39 1.33 -11.60
CA LEU A 69 -19.48 1.40 -10.46
C LEU A 69 -18.07 0.89 -10.80
N ILE A 70 -17.97 -0.15 -11.64
CA ILE A 70 -16.68 -0.66 -12.13
C ILE A 70 -15.98 0.40 -12.99
N VAL A 71 -16.69 1.01 -13.94
CA VAL A 71 -16.14 2.08 -14.80
C VAL A 71 -15.68 3.26 -13.95
N GLU A 72 -16.50 3.72 -13.00
CA GLU A 72 -16.15 4.79 -12.07
C GLU A 72 -14.89 4.46 -11.27
N TYR A 73 -14.75 3.22 -10.80
CA TYR A 73 -13.55 2.79 -10.09
C TYR A 73 -12.30 2.87 -10.97
N PHE A 74 -12.37 2.42 -12.22
CA PHE A 74 -11.24 2.53 -13.15
C PHE A 74 -10.83 3.99 -13.37
N HIS A 75 -11.79 4.89 -13.56
CA HIS A 75 -11.54 6.32 -13.72
C HIS A 75 -10.90 6.92 -12.46
N TYR A 76 -11.45 6.62 -11.28
CA TYR A 76 -10.88 7.04 -10.01
C TYR A 76 -9.44 6.53 -9.81
N ARG A 77 -9.19 5.25 -10.11
CA ARG A 77 -7.87 4.62 -9.99
C ARG A 77 -6.86 5.28 -10.92
N ALA A 78 -7.23 5.49 -12.19
CA ALA A 78 -6.37 6.13 -13.17
C ALA A 78 -6.08 7.59 -12.81
N ASP A 79 -7.09 8.36 -12.42
CA ASP A 79 -6.93 9.75 -11.98
C ASP A 79 -6.01 9.86 -10.76
N THR A 80 -6.27 9.05 -9.73
CA THR A 80 -5.46 8.99 -8.51
C THR A 80 -3.99 8.71 -8.83
N LEU A 81 -3.71 7.73 -9.70
CA LEU A 81 -2.33 7.39 -10.04
C LEU A 81 -1.65 8.46 -10.88
N ASN A 82 -2.32 8.93 -11.94
CA ASN A 82 -1.75 9.89 -12.88
C ASN A 82 -1.55 11.28 -12.27
N ASN A 83 -2.53 11.77 -11.51
CA ASN A 83 -2.61 13.17 -11.09
C ASN A 83 -2.19 13.40 -9.64
N ARG A 84 -2.12 12.35 -8.81
CA ARG A 84 -1.67 12.46 -7.41
C ARG A 84 -0.42 11.63 -7.14
N VAL A 85 -0.49 10.31 -7.25
CA VAL A 85 0.60 9.41 -6.81
C VAL A 85 1.89 9.65 -7.59
N LYS A 86 1.81 9.88 -8.91
CA LYS A 86 2.98 10.16 -9.75
C LYS A 86 3.89 11.25 -9.19
N GLY A 87 3.32 12.36 -8.71
CA GLY A 87 4.08 13.50 -8.18
C GLY A 87 4.64 13.29 -6.77
N MET A 88 4.18 12.25 -6.07
CA MET A 88 4.63 11.96 -4.71
C MET A 88 5.87 11.06 -4.67
N LEU A 89 6.03 10.20 -5.68
CA LEU A 89 7.18 9.32 -5.80
C LEU A 89 8.46 10.12 -6.06
N MET A 90 9.56 9.70 -5.44
CA MET A 90 10.85 10.39 -5.53
C MET A 90 11.89 9.56 -6.27
N ASP A 91 12.88 10.24 -6.84
CA ASP A 91 14.16 9.60 -7.17
C ASP A 91 15.13 9.57 -5.97
N ALA A 92 16.32 9.01 -6.18
CA ALA A 92 17.33 8.85 -5.15
C ALA A 92 17.89 10.19 -4.64
N GLU A 93 17.96 11.20 -5.50
CA GLU A 93 18.51 12.52 -5.17
C GLU A 93 17.51 13.32 -4.35
N GLU A 94 16.24 13.31 -4.77
CA GLU A 94 15.12 13.91 -4.05
C GLU A 94 14.96 13.28 -2.65
N ALA A 95 14.96 11.96 -2.56
CA ALA A 95 14.84 11.25 -1.29
C ALA A 95 16.02 11.54 -0.34
N ARG A 96 17.24 11.64 -0.89
CA ARG A 96 18.43 12.02 -0.12
C ARG A 96 18.31 13.44 0.41
N ALA A 97 17.91 14.40 -0.43
CA ALA A 97 17.76 15.79 -0.04
C ALA A 97 16.68 15.94 1.05
N LEU A 98 15.54 15.26 0.89
CA LEU A 98 14.48 15.26 1.88
C LEU A 98 14.93 14.63 3.21
N PHE A 99 15.63 13.49 3.16
CA PHE A 99 16.21 12.87 4.35
C PHE A 99 17.19 13.80 5.06
N GLN A 100 18.09 14.47 4.34
CA GLN A 100 19.07 15.39 4.93
C GLN A 100 18.39 16.58 5.60
N HIS A 101 17.35 17.14 4.99
CA HIS A 101 16.56 18.21 5.57
C HIS A 101 15.88 17.77 6.87
N VAL A 102 15.13 16.66 6.82
CA VAL A 102 14.40 16.11 7.98
C VAL A 102 15.35 15.72 9.11
N TYR A 103 16.47 15.06 8.79
CA TYR A 103 17.48 14.72 9.79
C TYR A 103 18.03 15.94 10.53
N GLY A 104 18.21 17.07 9.82
CA GLY A 104 18.63 18.33 10.42
C GLY A 104 17.59 19.00 11.32
N CYS A 105 16.31 18.63 11.21
CA CYS A 105 15.21 19.25 11.96
C CYS A 105 14.83 18.50 13.24
N PHE A 106 15.09 17.19 13.36
CA PHE A 106 14.45 16.35 14.38
C PHE A 106 15.39 15.67 15.40
N ASP A 107 16.71 15.81 15.29
CA ASP A 107 17.72 15.12 16.15
C ASP A 107 17.34 13.67 16.54
N PRO A 108 17.14 12.79 15.54
CA PRO A 108 16.49 11.51 15.77
C PRO A 108 17.35 10.51 16.54
N LYS A 109 16.71 9.76 17.46
CA LYS A 109 17.33 8.67 18.23
C LYS A 109 16.90 7.29 17.69
N CYS A 110 15.90 7.25 16.82
CA CYS A 110 15.44 6.03 16.19
C CYS A 110 16.52 5.44 15.25
N PRO A 111 16.41 4.15 14.90
CA PRO A 111 17.34 3.53 13.98
C PRO A 111 17.34 4.20 12.60
N LEU A 112 18.53 4.50 12.08
CA LEU A 112 18.73 5.05 10.73
C LEU A 112 19.49 4.03 9.85
N PRO A 113 18.82 2.99 9.33
CA PRO A 113 19.48 1.88 8.67
C PRO A 113 20.15 2.29 7.35
N MET A 114 21.17 1.52 6.98
CA MET A 114 21.77 1.58 5.65
C MET A 114 20.98 0.69 4.69
N ASN A 115 20.95 1.05 3.42
CA ASN A 115 20.44 0.18 2.37
C ASN A 115 21.32 -1.07 2.21
N LYS A 116 20.79 -2.10 1.53
CA LYS A 116 21.48 -3.37 1.30
C LYS A 116 22.51 -3.30 0.15
N GLN A 117 22.77 -2.12 -0.41
CA GLN A 117 23.67 -1.93 -1.56
C GLN A 117 25.14 -1.84 -1.11
N LYS A 118 26.06 -2.00 -2.06
CA LYS A 118 27.52 -1.94 -1.85
C LYS A 118 28.15 -0.84 -2.71
N GLY A 119 29.39 -0.47 -2.39
CA GLY A 119 30.15 0.54 -3.13
C GLY A 119 29.46 1.90 -3.15
N GLU A 120 29.49 2.57 -4.30
CA GLU A 120 28.93 3.93 -4.48
C GLU A 120 27.42 4.02 -4.27
N LYS A 121 26.70 2.89 -4.36
CA LYS A 121 25.25 2.82 -4.10
C LYS A 121 24.92 2.63 -2.63
N LYS A 122 25.92 2.38 -1.78
CA LYS A 122 25.72 2.23 -0.34
C LYS A 122 25.34 3.58 0.25
N ALA A 123 24.12 3.66 0.76
CA ALA A 123 23.55 4.88 1.33
C ALA A 123 22.63 4.54 2.49
N LYS A 124 22.10 5.56 3.18
CA LYS A 124 20.97 5.36 4.10
C LYS A 124 19.78 4.83 3.30
N ALA A 125 18.97 3.98 3.93
CA ALA A 125 17.67 3.63 3.38
C ALA A 125 16.73 4.82 3.61
N TYR A 126 16.75 5.80 2.70
CA TYR A 126 16.20 7.14 2.92
C TYR A 126 14.72 7.11 3.32
N LEU A 127 13.88 6.34 2.63
CA LEU A 127 12.47 6.21 2.93
C LEU A 127 12.27 5.58 4.32
N THR A 128 13.01 4.51 4.64
CA THR A 128 12.94 3.89 5.97
C THR A 128 13.36 4.84 7.08
N CYS A 129 14.45 5.58 6.88
CA CYS A 129 14.88 6.60 7.82
C CYS A 129 13.82 7.68 8.01
N LEU A 130 13.22 8.19 6.92
CA LEU A 130 12.15 9.20 6.98
C LEU A 130 10.96 8.68 7.79
N VAL A 131 10.50 7.45 7.53
CA VAL A 131 9.41 6.83 8.29
C VAL A 131 9.75 6.76 9.78
N ASN A 132 10.94 6.26 10.12
CA ASN A 132 11.36 6.11 11.51
C ASN A 132 11.38 7.47 12.24
N ILE A 133 11.96 8.50 11.63
CA ILE A 133 12.03 9.86 12.20
C ILE A 133 10.62 10.44 12.38
N MET A 134 9.74 10.29 11.39
CA MET A 134 8.37 10.81 11.47
C MET A 134 7.48 10.08 12.48
N ILE A 135 7.74 8.79 12.73
CA ILE A 135 7.07 8.07 13.83
C ILE A 135 7.63 8.57 15.17
N GLU A 136 8.95 8.58 15.34
CA GLU A 136 9.61 9.01 16.58
C GLU A 136 9.19 10.41 17.01
N SER A 137 9.08 11.34 16.06
CA SER A 137 8.71 12.73 16.34
C SER A 137 7.30 12.89 16.94
N ILE A 138 6.46 11.86 16.83
CA ILE A 138 5.11 11.85 17.38
C ILE A 138 4.99 10.97 18.62
N ILE A 139 5.56 9.76 18.58
CA ILE A 139 5.35 8.79 19.66
C ILE A 139 6.18 9.10 20.92
N GLY A 140 7.23 9.93 20.81
CA GLY A 140 8.12 10.26 21.91
C GLY A 140 8.77 9.01 22.52
N ASP A 141 8.61 8.81 23.82
CA ASP A 141 9.20 7.70 24.56
C ASP A 141 8.34 6.41 24.55
N LEU A 142 7.23 6.38 23.81
CA LEU A 142 6.42 5.17 23.67
C LEU A 142 7.20 4.06 22.96
N SER A 143 6.93 2.81 23.34
CA SER A 143 7.56 1.65 22.71
C SER A 143 7.19 1.55 21.23
N CYS A 144 8.18 1.26 20.39
CA CYS A 144 8.02 1.04 18.97
C CYS A 144 9.10 0.09 18.47
N ASP A 145 8.73 -0.87 17.65
CA ASP A 145 9.66 -1.81 17.05
C ASP A 145 9.92 -1.42 15.59
N TYR A 146 11.06 -0.74 15.36
CA TYR A 146 11.50 -0.28 14.04
C TYR A 146 12.26 -1.35 13.22
N ASP A 147 12.56 -2.50 13.83
CA ASP A 147 13.15 -3.67 13.15
C ASP A 147 12.75 -4.95 13.92
N PRO A 148 11.49 -5.41 13.77
CA PRO A 148 10.90 -6.51 14.52
C PRO A 148 11.76 -7.76 14.67
N ARG A 149 12.41 -8.20 13.60
CA ARG A 149 13.17 -9.47 13.50
C ARG A 149 12.45 -10.74 13.98
N GLN A 150 11.15 -10.66 14.27
CA GLN A 150 10.29 -11.74 14.72
C GLN A 150 8.91 -11.63 14.07
N LEU A 151 8.15 -12.72 14.11
CA LEU A 151 6.77 -12.73 13.60
C LEU A 151 5.84 -12.01 14.56
N THR A 152 4.89 -11.27 13.99
CA THR A 152 3.80 -10.61 14.71
C THR A 152 2.85 -11.65 15.29
N LYS A 153 2.52 -11.51 16.58
CA LYS A 153 1.68 -12.46 17.34
C LYS A 153 0.51 -11.76 17.97
N ILE A 154 -0.66 -12.36 17.85
CA ILE A 154 -1.89 -11.85 18.46
C ILE A 154 -2.34 -12.86 19.52
N THR A 155 -2.59 -12.40 20.73
CA THR A 155 -2.94 -13.24 21.89
C THR A 155 -3.89 -12.49 22.82
N ASP A 156 -4.80 -13.23 23.46
CA ASP A 156 -5.67 -12.73 24.53
C ASP A 156 -5.04 -12.90 25.93
N GLY A 157 -3.76 -13.27 26.00
CA GLY A 157 -3.03 -13.56 27.24
C GLY A 157 -3.22 -14.98 27.78
N ARG A 158 -4.17 -15.75 27.24
CA ARG A 158 -4.39 -17.17 27.59
C ARG A 158 -4.01 -18.11 26.46
N GLN A 159 -4.20 -17.68 25.23
CA GLN A 159 -3.89 -18.45 24.03
C GLN A 159 -3.36 -17.57 22.90
N LEU A 160 -2.67 -18.20 21.95
CA LEU A 160 -2.24 -17.56 20.71
C LEU A 160 -3.41 -17.61 19.71
N LEU A 161 -3.89 -16.44 19.30
CA LEU A 161 -5.00 -16.31 18.35
C LEU A 161 -4.50 -16.34 16.90
N SER A 162 -3.35 -15.71 16.64
CA SER A 162 -2.74 -15.70 15.31
C SER A 162 -1.23 -15.42 15.39
N THR A 163 -0.51 -15.87 14.38
CA THR A 163 0.87 -15.47 14.09
C THR A 163 0.99 -15.27 12.60
N LEU A 164 1.40 -14.08 12.18
CA LEU A 164 1.58 -13.79 10.76
C LEU A 164 2.71 -14.64 10.20
N SER A 165 2.57 -15.05 8.94
CA SER A 165 3.54 -15.89 8.24
C SER A 165 4.89 -15.20 8.01
N ARG A 166 4.91 -13.86 8.10
CA ARG A 166 6.07 -13.03 7.79
C ARG A 166 6.39 -11.99 8.87
N ARG A 167 7.62 -11.49 8.77
CA ARG A 167 8.13 -10.37 9.58
C ARG A 167 7.76 -9.07 8.89
N MET A 168 7.45 -8.07 9.69
CA MET A 168 7.14 -6.72 9.24
C MET A 168 8.40 -5.84 9.32
N ASP A 169 8.40 -4.74 8.58
CA ASP A 169 9.48 -3.75 8.65
C ASP A 169 9.36 -2.87 9.90
N GLY A 170 8.15 -2.77 10.48
CA GLY A 170 7.97 -2.24 11.83
C GLY A 170 6.60 -2.52 12.43
N ALA A 171 6.50 -2.30 13.75
CA ALA A 171 5.29 -2.53 14.53
C ALA A 171 5.18 -1.53 15.69
N PHE A 172 3.97 -1.07 15.97
CA PHE A 172 3.66 -0.20 17.10
C PHE A 172 2.54 -0.78 17.99
N PRO A 173 2.70 -0.81 19.32
CA PRO A 173 3.93 -0.48 20.06
C PRO A 173 4.97 -1.62 20.04
N SER A 174 4.55 -2.84 19.70
CA SER A 174 5.41 -4.01 19.65
C SER A 174 4.88 -5.05 18.67
N THR A 175 5.62 -6.14 18.46
CA THR A 175 5.18 -7.27 17.62
C THR A 175 4.15 -8.17 18.27
N VAL A 176 3.86 -8.00 19.57
CA VAL A 176 2.81 -8.75 20.27
C VAL A 176 1.63 -7.80 20.51
N ASN A 177 0.46 -8.17 20.01
CA ASN A 177 -0.74 -7.34 20.02
C ASN A 177 -0.52 -5.89 19.50
N PRO A 178 0.11 -5.70 18.31
CA PRO A 178 0.27 -4.37 17.74
C PRO A 178 -1.07 -3.67 17.53
N ILE A 179 -1.03 -2.35 17.59
CA ILE A 179 -2.05 -1.46 17.02
C ILE A 179 -1.83 -1.34 15.52
N ALA A 180 -0.57 -1.20 15.11
CA ALA A 180 -0.18 -0.98 13.72
C ALA A 180 1.07 -1.79 13.34
N ILE A 181 1.11 -2.21 12.08
CA ILE A 181 2.29 -2.78 11.44
C ILE A 181 2.48 -2.14 10.07
N TRP A 182 3.72 -2.10 9.58
CA TRP A 182 4.01 -1.55 8.27
C TRP A 182 5.10 -2.29 7.51
N GLU A 183 5.01 -2.18 6.19
CA GLU A 183 6.02 -2.63 5.23
C GLU A 183 6.55 -1.43 4.44
N ILE A 184 7.85 -1.45 4.14
CA ILE A 184 8.55 -0.41 3.40
C ILE A 184 9.20 -1.02 2.16
N LYS A 185 8.73 -0.60 0.99
CA LYS A 185 9.29 -1.02 -0.30
C LYS A 185 10.04 0.14 -0.93
N GLU A 186 11.36 0.18 -0.73
CA GLU A 186 12.27 1.20 -1.24
C GLU A 186 13.15 0.66 -2.38
N TYR A 187 13.13 1.32 -3.55
CA TYR A 187 13.85 0.86 -4.75
C TYR A 187 14.57 1.98 -5.53
N TYR A 188 15.30 2.88 -4.88
CA TYR A 188 15.99 3.99 -5.56
C TYR A 188 17.09 3.58 -6.55
N TYR A 189 17.80 2.48 -6.27
CA TYR A 189 18.97 2.05 -7.05
C TYR A 189 18.70 0.89 -8.00
N THR A 190 17.44 0.50 -8.13
CA THR A 190 17.02 -0.59 -9.01
C THR A 190 16.97 -0.13 -10.45
N THR A 191 17.51 -0.93 -11.37
CA THR A 191 17.58 -0.60 -12.80
C THR A 191 16.42 -1.19 -13.60
N THR A 192 15.87 -2.34 -13.16
CA THR A 192 14.81 -3.06 -13.85
C THR A 192 13.67 -3.41 -12.90
N PHE A 193 12.43 -3.42 -13.42
CA PHE A 193 11.31 -3.95 -12.67
C PHE A 193 11.35 -5.48 -12.74
N GLY A 194 11.84 -6.13 -11.68
CA GLY A 194 12.05 -7.58 -11.60
C GLY A 194 11.07 -8.29 -10.66
N SER A 195 11.14 -9.62 -10.64
CA SER A 195 10.30 -10.49 -9.80
C SER A 195 10.30 -10.07 -8.35
N ARG A 196 11.45 -9.73 -7.78
CA ARG A 196 11.57 -9.29 -6.37
C ARG A 196 10.69 -8.10 -6.00
N ILE A 197 10.43 -7.17 -6.94
CA ILE A 197 9.54 -6.02 -6.69
C ILE A 197 8.08 -6.48 -6.73
N ALA A 198 7.75 -7.37 -7.67
CA ALA A 198 6.43 -7.99 -7.75
C ALA A 198 6.13 -8.84 -6.51
N ASP A 199 7.10 -9.62 -6.04
CA ASP A 199 7.00 -10.44 -4.82
C ASP A 199 6.62 -9.56 -3.64
N GLY A 200 7.24 -8.38 -3.49
CA GLY A 200 6.88 -7.43 -2.44
C GLY A 200 5.41 -7.00 -2.45
N VAL A 201 4.76 -6.97 -3.61
CA VAL A 201 3.32 -6.65 -3.73
C VAL A 201 2.45 -7.85 -3.34
N TYR A 202 2.87 -9.06 -3.71
CA TYR A 202 2.14 -10.28 -3.36
C TYR A 202 2.31 -10.67 -1.89
N GLU A 203 3.46 -10.35 -1.30
CA GLU A 203 3.73 -10.46 0.14
C GLU A 203 2.73 -9.59 0.92
N THR A 204 2.64 -8.29 0.62
CA THR A 204 1.66 -7.39 1.25
C THR A 204 0.21 -7.87 1.07
N LEU A 205 -0.09 -8.44 -0.09
CA LEU A 205 -1.42 -9.01 -0.34
C LEU A 205 -1.71 -10.21 0.56
N LEU A 206 -0.73 -11.10 0.79
CA LEU A 206 -0.84 -12.23 1.71
C LEU A 206 -1.02 -11.73 3.15
N ASP A 207 -0.16 -10.82 3.59
CA ASP A 207 -0.17 -10.27 4.94
C ASP A 207 -1.53 -9.62 5.26
N GLY A 208 -2.10 -8.90 4.29
CA GLY A 208 -3.44 -8.32 4.41
C GLY A 208 -4.58 -9.34 4.42
N MET A 209 -4.43 -10.49 3.75
CA MET A 209 -5.41 -11.59 3.84
C MET A 209 -5.38 -12.25 5.23
N GLU A 210 -4.20 -12.52 5.78
CA GLU A 210 -4.06 -13.08 7.13
C GLU A 210 -4.70 -12.16 8.19
N LEU A 211 -4.51 -10.85 8.07
CA LEU A 211 -5.13 -9.86 8.96
C LEU A 211 -6.64 -9.75 8.79
N ARG A 212 -7.15 -9.87 7.56
CA ARG A 212 -8.60 -9.90 7.33
C ARG A 212 -9.22 -11.15 7.97
N ASP A 213 -8.57 -12.29 7.86
CA ASP A 213 -9.06 -13.54 8.44
C ASP A 213 -9.04 -13.48 9.97
N LEU A 214 -7.98 -12.90 10.58
CA LEU A 214 -7.94 -12.58 12.00
C LEU A 214 -9.12 -11.70 12.43
N LYS A 215 -9.42 -10.64 11.66
CA LYS A 215 -10.54 -9.74 11.97
C LYS A 215 -11.88 -10.46 11.87
N ALA A 216 -12.05 -11.32 10.88
CA ALA A 216 -13.29 -12.07 10.69
C ALA A 216 -13.51 -13.11 11.79
N ASP A 217 -12.45 -13.78 12.24
CA ASP A 217 -12.51 -14.86 13.23
C ASP A 217 -12.52 -14.33 14.68
N ALA A 218 -11.61 -13.41 15.02
CA ALA A 218 -11.40 -12.94 16.39
C ALA A 218 -11.91 -11.51 16.66
N GLY A 219 -12.40 -10.79 15.63
CA GLY A 219 -12.84 -9.40 15.77
C GLY A 219 -11.69 -8.40 16.01
N ILE A 220 -10.43 -8.84 15.92
CA ILE A 220 -9.25 -8.00 16.18
C ILE A 220 -8.79 -7.35 14.88
N HIS A 221 -8.75 -6.01 14.87
CA HIS A 221 -8.18 -5.24 13.76
C HIS A 221 -6.79 -4.74 14.12
N VAL A 222 -5.78 -5.19 13.37
CA VAL A 222 -4.43 -4.61 13.39
C VAL A 222 -4.28 -3.76 12.13
N LYS A 223 -3.92 -2.49 12.30
CA LYS A 223 -3.77 -1.55 11.18
C LYS A 223 -2.55 -1.95 10.34
N HIS A 224 -2.75 -2.09 9.03
CA HIS A 224 -1.72 -2.51 8.09
C HIS A 224 -1.39 -1.40 7.10
N TYR A 225 -0.13 -1.00 7.04
CA TYR A 225 0.33 0.08 6.18
C TYR A 225 1.40 -0.37 5.19
N LEU A 226 1.27 0.06 3.94
CA LEU A 226 2.30 -0.13 2.92
C LEU A 226 2.91 1.22 2.56
N ILE A 227 4.22 1.35 2.64
CA ILE A 227 4.95 2.58 2.35
C ILE A 227 5.91 2.30 1.19
N ILE A 228 5.79 3.04 0.09
CA ILE A 228 6.55 2.72 -1.14
C ILE A 228 7.22 3.92 -1.78
N ASP A 229 8.40 3.66 -2.36
CA ASP A 229 9.08 4.51 -3.34
C ASP A 229 10.05 3.63 -4.18
N SER A 230 10.44 3.89 -5.41
CA SER A 230 10.87 5.10 -6.10
C SER A 230 10.03 5.42 -7.34
N TYR A 231 10.14 6.66 -7.85
CA TYR A 231 9.52 7.07 -9.13
C TYR A 231 9.92 6.14 -10.28
N LYS A 232 11.23 5.87 -10.43
CA LYS A 232 11.72 5.02 -11.53
C LYS A 232 11.13 3.61 -11.47
N THR A 233 11.09 3.00 -10.28
CA THR A 233 10.58 1.64 -10.13
C THR A 233 9.06 1.62 -10.32
N TRP A 234 8.32 2.39 -9.54
CA TRP A 234 6.87 2.27 -9.50
C TRP A 234 6.18 2.99 -10.65
N TRP A 235 6.65 4.18 -11.05
CA TRP A 235 6.05 4.91 -12.16
C TRP A 235 6.59 4.46 -13.50
N SER A 236 7.91 4.48 -13.72
CA SER A 236 8.45 4.18 -15.04
C SER A 236 8.27 2.71 -15.42
N GLY A 237 8.48 1.78 -14.47
CA GLY A 237 8.36 0.33 -14.71
C GLY A 237 7.14 -0.37 -14.11
N GLY A 238 6.51 0.21 -13.08
CA GLY A 238 5.62 -0.52 -12.17
C GLY A 238 4.15 -0.11 -12.16
N ARG A 239 3.68 0.66 -13.15
CA ARG A 239 2.29 1.21 -13.16
C ARG A 239 1.19 0.16 -12.96
N SER A 240 1.35 -1.03 -13.53
CA SER A 240 0.39 -2.13 -13.34
C SER A 240 0.36 -2.62 -11.89
N TYR A 241 1.50 -2.58 -11.19
CA TYR A 241 1.58 -2.93 -9.77
C TYR A 241 1.06 -1.80 -8.87
N LEU A 242 1.25 -0.52 -9.25
CA LEU A 242 0.58 0.59 -8.59
C LEU A 242 -0.96 0.44 -8.64
N CYS A 243 -1.51 -0.02 -9.77
CA CYS A 243 -2.93 -0.34 -9.87
C CYS A 243 -3.32 -1.45 -8.89
N ARG A 244 -2.56 -2.54 -8.81
CA ARG A 244 -2.83 -3.65 -7.87
C ARG A 244 -2.72 -3.22 -6.40
N ILE A 245 -1.81 -2.30 -6.10
CA ILE A 245 -1.65 -1.71 -4.75
C ILE A 245 -2.88 -0.86 -4.40
N LEU A 246 -3.39 -0.06 -5.34
CA LEU A 246 -4.67 0.63 -5.13
C LEU A 246 -5.84 -0.34 -4.99
N ASP A 247 -5.86 -1.41 -5.79
CA ASP A 247 -6.90 -2.44 -5.70
C ASP A 247 -6.88 -3.07 -4.30
N MET A 248 -5.73 -3.56 -3.80
CA MET A 248 -5.66 -4.23 -2.49
C MET A 248 -5.99 -3.30 -1.31
N MET A 249 -5.66 -2.01 -1.40
CA MET A 249 -6.05 -1.03 -0.39
C MET A 249 -7.58 -0.87 -0.36
N HIS A 250 -8.24 -0.80 -1.52
CA HIS A 250 -9.70 -0.72 -1.58
C HIS A 250 -10.38 -2.07 -1.31
N MET A 251 -9.69 -3.20 -1.49
CA MET A 251 -10.15 -4.51 -1.03
C MET A 251 -10.14 -4.65 0.49
N GLY A 252 -9.51 -3.72 1.22
CA GLY A 252 -9.40 -3.75 2.68
C GLY A 252 -8.25 -4.62 3.20
N TYR A 253 -7.27 -4.96 2.36
CA TYR A 253 -6.08 -5.71 2.77
C TYR A 253 -4.97 -4.84 3.36
N VAL A 254 -4.99 -3.56 3.01
CA VAL A 254 -4.10 -2.54 3.54
C VAL A 254 -4.98 -1.37 3.92
N ASP A 255 -4.84 -0.85 5.14
CA ASP A 255 -5.63 0.28 5.62
C ASP A 255 -5.26 1.54 4.84
N GLU A 256 -3.96 1.81 4.65
CA GLU A 256 -3.47 2.92 3.84
C GLU A 256 -2.14 2.62 3.14
N VAL A 257 -1.97 3.19 1.95
CA VAL A 257 -0.71 3.18 1.22
C VAL A 257 -0.11 4.58 1.24
N VAL A 258 1.16 4.73 1.65
CA VAL A 258 1.87 6.01 1.70
C VAL A 258 2.92 6.05 0.58
N PHE A 259 2.88 7.09 -0.25
CA PHE A 259 3.72 7.18 -1.45
C PHE A 259 4.82 8.24 -1.31
N GLY A 260 6.09 7.83 -1.37
CA GLY A 260 7.25 8.72 -1.43
C GLY A 260 7.18 9.87 -0.42
N ARG A 261 7.19 11.12 -0.89
CA ARG A 261 7.20 12.32 -0.04
C ARG A 261 5.98 12.49 0.86
N GLU A 262 4.87 11.78 0.59
CA GLU A 262 3.67 11.79 1.45
C GLU A 262 4.00 11.32 2.88
N VAL A 263 5.12 10.62 3.10
CA VAL A 263 5.54 10.19 4.45
C VAL A 263 5.67 11.33 5.45
N ILE A 264 6.04 12.53 5.00
CA ILE A 264 6.27 13.68 5.89
C ILE A 264 4.98 14.13 6.57
N ASP A 265 3.87 14.10 5.85
CA ASP A 265 2.59 14.57 6.38
C ASP A 265 1.76 13.41 6.94
N ARG A 266 1.81 12.25 6.27
CA ARG A 266 0.91 11.14 6.57
C ARG A 266 1.36 10.29 7.75
N ILE A 267 2.65 9.98 7.86
CA ILE A 267 3.15 9.15 8.96
C ILE A 267 2.88 9.80 10.33
N PRO A 268 3.12 11.11 10.53
CA PRO A 268 2.79 11.76 11.80
C PRO A 268 1.30 11.64 12.14
N SER A 269 0.43 11.89 11.15
CA SER A 269 -1.03 11.77 11.33
C SER A 269 -1.48 10.35 11.71
N LEU A 270 -0.77 9.31 11.25
CA LEU A 270 -1.04 7.92 11.59
C LEU A 270 -0.54 7.61 13.01
N ALA A 271 0.70 7.99 13.31
CA ALA A 271 1.32 7.77 14.63
C ALA A 271 0.50 8.41 15.76
N SER A 272 -0.05 9.61 15.56
CA SER A 272 -0.91 10.26 16.58
C SER A 272 -2.14 9.41 16.88
N LYS A 273 -2.80 8.87 15.84
CA LYS A 273 -3.96 7.97 16.02
C LYS A 273 -3.59 6.65 16.67
N TRP A 274 -2.35 6.18 16.52
CA TRP A 274 -1.89 4.99 17.21
C TRP A 274 -1.69 5.24 18.70
N CYS A 275 -1.17 6.42 19.07
CA CYS A 275 -1.02 6.83 20.46
C CYS A 275 -2.40 6.96 21.14
N GLU A 276 -3.36 7.63 20.49
CA GLU A 276 -4.74 7.74 20.98
C GLU A 276 -5.38 6.37 21.22
N GLU A 277 -5.16 5.40 20.34
CA GLU A 277 -5.69 4.04 20.52
C GLU A 277 -4.96 3.26 21.62
N LEU A 278 -3.67 3.51 21.82
CA LEU A 278 -2.90 2.87 22.89
C LEU A 278 -3.41 3.29 24.26
N ASP A 279 -3.69 4.59 24.44
CA ASP A 279 -4.21 5.15 25.69
C ASP A 279 -5.59 4.57 26.06
N VAL A 280 -6.38 4.14 25.08
CA VAL A 280 -7.69 3.50 25.32
C VAL A 280 -7.55 2.02 25.70
N ARG A 281 -6.46 1.35 25.30
CA ARG A 281 -6.21 -0.07 25.61
C ARG A 281 -5.61 -0.30 27.00
N VAL A 282 -5.05 0.74 27.62
CA VAL A 282 -4.43 0.74 28.96
C VAL A 282 -5.46 1.13 30.03
#